data_AF-A0A1Q7VCS6-F1
#
_entry.id   AF-A0A1Q7VCS6-F1
#
_cell.length_a   1.000
_cell.length_b   1.000
_cell.length_c   1.000
_cell.angle_alpha   90.00
_cell.angle_beta   90.00
_cell.angle_gamma   90.00
#
_symmetry.space_group_name_H-M   'P 1'
#
loop_
_entity.id
_entity.type
_entity.pdbx_description
1 polymer ?
#
loop_
_entity_poly.entity_id
_entity_poly.type
_entity_poly.pdbx_seq_one_letter_code
_entity_poly.pdbx_strand_id
1 'polypeptide(L)' 'MKKLLAVGASAIAAFGLFAFRGTRITMAQSTSRDILPLQLEEQIPVPNVAGRLDHFTADAKRKRLFVSALGNNTVEVIDV' A
#
# COMPACT_ATOMS: atom_id res chain seq x y z
N MET A 1 -3.17 -23.67 63.22
CA MET A 1 -2.30 -22.74 62.48
C MET A 1 -1.51 -23.48 61.39
N LYS A 2 -2.17 -23.99 60.34
CA LYS A 2 -1.51 -24.74 59.23
C LYS A 2 -1.98 -24.29 57.84
N LYS A 3 -2.83 -23.26 57.75
CA LYS A 3 -3.39 -22.73 56.49
C LYS A 3 -2.50 -21.67 55.82
N LEU A 4 -1.33 -21.36 56.40
CA LEU A 4 -0.45 -20.29 55.94
C LEU A 4 0.68 -20.74 55.00
N LEU A 5 0.85 -22.05 54.77
CA LEU A 5 1.90 -22.58 53.87
C LEU A 5 1.37 -22.98 52.47
N ALA A 6 0.06 -23.14 52.29
CA ALA A 6 -0.51 -23.57 51.01
C ALA A 6 -0.82 -22.41 50.04
N VAL A 7 -0.64 -21.15 50.46
CA VAL A 7 -0.88 -19.98 49.60
C VAL A 7 0.36 -19.64 48.75
N GLY A 8 1.56 -20.05 49.17
CA GLY A 8 2.81 -19.73 48.47
C GLY A 8 3.04 -20.49 47.16
N ALA A 9 2.53 -21.73 47.03
CA ALA A 9 2.77 -22.55 45.84
C ALA A 9 1.78 -22.26 44.69
N SER A 10 0.58 -21.75 44.99
CA SER A 10 -0.38 -21.34 43.94
C SER A 10 0.00 -20.02 43.28
N ALA A 11 0.79 -19.18 43.94
CA ALA A 11 1.22 -17.89 43.41
C ALA A 11 2.29 -18.00 42.30
N ILE A 12 3.07 -19.09 42.27
CA ILE A 12 4.13 -19.28 41.27
C ILE A 12 3.57 -19.89 39.97
N ALA A 13 2.55 -20.76 40.06
CA ALA A 13 1.86 -21.29 38.88
C ALA A 13 1.00 -20.23 38.17
N ALA A 14 0.49 -19.23 38.90
CA ALA A 14 -0.31 -18.15 38.32
C ALA A 14 0.54 -17.09 37.58
N PHE A 15 1.84 -16.98 37.89
CA PHE A 15 2.73 -16.01 37.25
C PHE A 15 3.27 -16.48 35.90
N GLY A 16 3.39 -17.80 35.69
CA GLY A 16 3.83 -18.37 34.42
C GLY A 16 2.86 -18.15 33.25
N LEU A 17 1.56 -17.94 33.54
CA LEU A 17 0.54 -17.77 32.50
C LEU A 17 0.42 -16.32 32.00
N PHE A 18 1.03 -15.35 32.68
CA PHE A 18 0.99 -13.94 32.28
C PHE A 18 2.13 -13.51 31.35
N ALA A 19 3.17 -14.33 31.20
CA ALA A 19 4.34 -14.00 30.38
C ALA A 19 4.14 -14.22 28.86
N PHE A 20 3.00 -14.78 28.44
CA PHE A 20 2.70 -15.03 27.02
C PHE A 20 1.63 -14.08 26.48
N ARG A 21 1.67 -12.80 26.83
CA ARG A 21 0.99 -11.76 26.05
C ARG A 21 1.86 -11.36 24.87
N GLY A 22 2.05 -12.30 23.96
CA GLY A 22 2.68 -12.07 22.67
C GLY A 22 2.00 -10.88 21.99
N THR A 23 2.79 -9.87 21.66
CA THR A 23 2.38 -8.72 20.86
C THR A 23 1.80 -9.27 19.56
N ARG A 24 0.46 -9.25 19.42
CA ARG A 24 -0.17 -9.52 18.13
C ARG A 24 0.14 -8.34 17.24
N ILE A 25 1.17 -8.47 16.41
CA ILE A 25 1.35 -7.58 15.26
C ILE A 25 0.20 -7.91 14.33
N THR A 26 -0.83 -7.07 14.33
CA THR A 26 -1.85 -7.08 13.28
C THR A 26 -1.15 -6.68 11.98
N MET A 27 -0.75 -7.66 11.18
CA MET A 27 -0.38 -7.39 9.80
C MET A 27 -1.61 -6.78 9.12
N ALA A 28 -1.43 -5.61 8.51
CA ALA A 28 -2.47 -5.04 7.67
C ALA A 28 -2.74 -6.02 6.53
N GLN A 29 -3.84 -6.75 6.61
CA GLN A 29 -4.29 -7.62 5.53
C GLN A 29 -4.74 -6.71 4.39
N SER A 30 -3.98 -6.67 3.29
CA SER A 30 -4.46 -6.06 2.06
C SER A 30 -5.66 -6.85 1.58
N THR A 31 -6.84 -6.23 1.60
CA THR A 31 -8.00 -6.79 0.91
C THR A 31 -7.70 -6.77 -0.59
N SER A 32 -7.70 -7.95 -1.21
CA SER A 32 -7.74 -8.02 -2.67
C SER A 32 -9.04 -7.34 -3.08
N ARG A 33 -8.95 -6.20 -3.75
CA ARG A 33 -10.13 -5.61 -4.39
C ARG A 33 -10.40 -6.45 -5.63
N ASP A 34 -11.62 -6.97 -5.77
CA ASP A 34 -12.09 -7.55 -7.02
C ASP A 34 -12.31 -6.41 -8.02
N ILE A 35 -11.21 -5.89 -8.57
CA ILE A 35 -11.22 -4.95 -9.68
C ILE A 35 -10.96 -5.77 -10.94
N LEU A 36 -11.87 -5.69 -11.91
CA LEU A 36 -11.60 -6.24 -13.23
C LEU A 36 -10.30 -5.63 -13.76
N PRO A 37 -9.47 -6.42 -14.47
CA PRO A 37 -8.24 -5.89 -15.05
C PRO A 37 -8.57 -4.77 -16.03
N LEU A 38 -7.72 -3.75 -16.09
CA LEU A 38 -7.78 -2.76 -17.15
C LEU A 38 -7.43 -3.45 -18.47
N GLN A 39 -8.23 -3.20 -19.50
CA GLN A 39 -7.93 -3.59 -20.87
C GLN A 39 -7.20 -2.44 -21.56
N LEU A 40 -6.20 -2.78 -22.37
CA LEU A 40 -5.55 -1.81 -23.23
C LEU A 40 -6.47 -1.48 -24.40
N GLU A 41 -7.10 -0.30 -24.35
CA GLU A 41 -7.99 0.18 -25.40
C GLU A 41 -7.22 0.83 -26.56
N GLU A 42 -6.19 1.64 -26.24
CA GLU A 42 -5.46 2.42 -27.24
C GLU A 42 -4.00 2.65 -26.84
N GLN A 43 -3.13 2.82 -27.84
CA GLN A 43 -1.76 3.31 -27.67
C GLN A 43 -1.56 4.50 -28.60
N ILE A 44 -1.20 5.65 -28.03
CA ILE A 44 -0.89 6.88 -28.79
C ILE A 44 0.65 7.02 -28.86
N PRO A 45 1.27 6.91 -30.06
CA PRO A 45 2.70 7.14 -30.21
C PRO A 45 3.07 8.58 -29.91
N VAL A 46 4.14 8.80 -29.14
CA VAL A 46 4.69 10.12 -28.84
C VAL A 46 6.10 10.21 -29.44
N PRO A 47 6.23 10.50 -30.74
CA PRO A 47 7.51 10.45 -31.42
C PRO A 47 8.44 11.55 -30.91
N ASN A 48 9.76 11.30 -31.01
CA ASN A 48 10.82 12.22 -30.60
C ASN A 48 10.87 12.52 -29.09
N VAL A 49 10.12 11.79 -28.26
CA VAL A 49 10.24 11.84 -26.80
C VAL A 49 11.20 10.76 -26.31
N ALA A 50 12.26 11.19 -25.63
CA ALA A 50 13.26 10.32 -25.04
C ALA A 50 13.04 10.16 -23.53
N GLY A 51 13.43 9.00 -23.01
CA GLY A 51 13.42 8.73 -21.57
C GLY A 51 12.04 8.40 -21.02
N ARG A 52 11.78 8.84 -19.79
CA ARG A 52 10.60 8.46 -19.02
C ARG A 52 9.48 9.49 -19.15
N LEU A 53 8.26 8.96 -19.14
CA LEU A 53 7.03 9.70 -18.84
C LEU A 53 6.64 9.34 -17.40
N ASP A 54 6.56 10.32 -16.52
CA ASP A 54 6.40 10.08 -15.08
C ASP A 54 5.17 10.75 -14.46
N HIS A 55 4.94 12.03 -14.74
CA HIS A 55 3.78 12.78 -14.24
C HIS A 55 2.85 13.19 -15.38
N PHE A 56 1.54 13.11 -15.11
CA PHE A 56 0.53 13.52 -16.07
C PHE A 56 -0.73 14.05 -15.40
N THR A 57 -1.50 14.83 -16.15
CA THR A 57 -2.85 15.27 -15.77
C THR A 57 -3.74 15.34 -17.01
N ALA A 58 -5.06 15.26 -16.82
CA ALA A 58 -6.03 15.26 -17.91
C ALA A 58 -6.99 16.46 -17.82
N ASP A 59 -7.18 17.16 -18.93
CA ASP A 59 -8.33 18.05 -19.16
C ASP A 59 -9.38 17.29 -19.97
N ALA A 60 -10.28 16.60 -19.27
CA ALA A 60 -11.35 15.82 -19.90
C ALA A 60 -12.34 16.68 -20.71
N LYS A 61 -12.51 17.96 -20.36
CA LYS A 61 -13.45 18.85 -21.07
C LYS A 61 -12.92 19.23 -22.45
N ARG A 62 -11.62 19.47 -22.56
CA ARG A 62 -10.95 19.80 -23.83
C ARG A 62 -10.29 18.60 -24.49
N LYS A 63 -10.42 17.42 -23.87
CA LYS A 63 -9.82 16.16 -24.30
C LYS A 63 -8.32 16.25 -24.51
N ARG A 64 -7.59 16.68 -23.48
CA ARG A 64 -6.13 16.77 -23.52
C ARG A 64 -5.49 16.03 -22.38
N LEU A 65 -4.40 15.34 -22.67
CA LEU A 65 -3.47 14.79 -21.69
C LEU A 65 -2.19 15.62 -21.71
N PHE A 66 -1.75 16.04 -20.53
CA PHE A 66 -0.48 16.74 -20.33
C PHE A 66 0.49 15.80 -19.63
N VAL A 67 1.66 15.57 -20.20
CA VAL A 67 2.64 14.59 -19.69
C VAL A 67 4.03 15.20 -19.62
N SER A 68 4.77 14.99 -18.53
CA SER A 68 6.19 15.38 -18.46
C SER A 68 7.07 14.41 -19.23
N ALA A 69 7.86 14.95 -20.16
CA ALA A 69 8.86 14.22 -20.92
C ALA A 69 10.26 14.56 -20.38
N LEU A 70 10.71 13.82 -19.36
CA LEU A 70 11.93 14.15 -18.63
C LEU A 70 13.17 14.21 -19.54
N GLY A 71 13.30 13.30 -20.50
CA GLY A 71 14.45 13.28 -21.41
C GLY A 71 14.48 14.45 -22.40
N ASN A 72 13.33 15.08 -22.67
CA ASN A 72 13.20 16.22 -23.57
C ASN A 72 13.18 17.56 -22.84
N ASN A 73 13.00 17.55 -21.52
CA ASN A 73 12.77 18.75 -20.71
C ASN A 73 11.56 19.58 -21.22
N THR A 74 10.48 18.88 -21.59
CA THR A 74 9.24 19.43 -22.15
C THR A 74 8.00 18.88 -21.44
N VAL A 75 6.86 19.53 -21.71
CA VAL A 75 5.53 18.98 -21.43
C VAL A 75 4.87 18.67 -22.76
N GLU A 76 4.51 17.41 -22.96
CA GLU A 76 3.77 16.95 -24.13
C GLU A 76 2.28 17.20 -23.92
N VAL A 77 1.62 17.71 -24.96
CA VAL A 77 0.17 17.95 -24.98
C VAL A 77 -0.43 17.04 -26.04
N ILE A 78 -1.17 16.02 -25.59
CA ILE A 78 -1.74 14.99 -26.45
C ILE A 78 -3.25 15.20 -26.52
N ASP A 79 -3.80 15.20 -27.73
CA ASP A 79 -5.24 15.21 -27.99
C ASP A 79 -5.78 13.77 -27.87
N VAL A 80 -6.86 13.57 -27.11
CA VAL A 80 -7.39 12.24 -26.71
C VAL A 80 -8.89 12.07 -26.91
#